data_AF-A0A942NHL1-F1
#
_entry.id   AF-A0A942NHL1-F1
#
_cell.length_a   1.000
_cell.length_b   1.000
_cell.length_c   1.000
_cell.angle_alpha   90.00
_cell.angle_beta   90.00
_cell.angle_gamma   90.00
#
_symmetry.space_group_name_H-M   'P 1'
#
loop_
_entity.id
_entity.type
_entity.pdbx_description
1 polymer ?
#
loop_
_entity_poly.entity_id
_entity_poly.type
_entity_poly.pdbx_seq_one_letter_code
_entity_poly.pdbx_strand_id
1 'polypeptide(L)'
;MGLQILFFFVTFFIMEFMAWFSHKYIMHGFLWVLHQDHHRKDHDSWFERNDAFFIFYAVISMGFVMAWDHGYFSFGLAVGLGIFAYGLTYFLVHDIFIHQRFKLFRNANNKYARAIRRAHKMHHKHLGKEHGECFGMLVVPWKYFKEA
;
A
#
# COMPACT_ATOMS: atom_id res chain seq x y z
N MET A 1 -19.67 6.82 19.14
CA MET A 1 -18.38 7.46 18.75
C MET A 1 -17.17 6.55 19.00
N GLY A 2 -16.93 6.09 20.24
CA GLY A 2 -15.74 5.26 20.55
C GLY A 2 -15.58 3.99 19.71
N LEU A 3 -16.68 3.25 19.45
CA LEU A 3 -16.64 2.07 18.58
C LEU A 3 -16.28 2.40 17.13
N GLN A 4 -16.72 3.54 16.59
CA GLN A 4 -16.35 3.95 15.22
C GLN A 4 -14.85 4.21 15.12
N ILE A 5 -14.28 4.90 16.11
CA ILE A 5 -12.83 5.16 16.17
C ILE A 5 -12.05 3.83 16.26
N LEU A 6 -12.52 2.89 17.08
CA LEU A 6 -11.91 1.56 17.16
C LEU A 6 -11.94 0.84 15.80
N PHE A 7 -13.09 0.80 15.13
CA PHE A 7 -13.23 0.16 13.81
C PHE A 7 -12.35 0.82 12.75
N PHE A 8 -12.20 2.14 12.79
CA PHE A 8 -11.28 2.86 11.92
C PHE A 8 -9.84 2.38 12.09
N PHE A 9 -9.32 2.36 13.32
CA PHE A 9 -7.94 1.93 13.57
C PHE A 9 -7.73 0.45 13.30
N VAL A 10 -8.67 -0.41 13.70
CA VAL A 10 -8.62 -1.84 13.40
C VAL A 10 -8.55 -2.06 11.89
N THR A 11 -9.41 -1.38 11.12
CA THR A 11 -9.40 -1.47 9.66
C THR A 11 -8.07 -0.99 9.09
N PHE A 12 -7.56 0.16 9.54
CA PHE A 12 -6.27 0.70 9.11
C PHE A 12 -5.12 -0.29 9.30
N PHE A 13 -5.03 -0.95 10.46
CA PHE A 13 -3.96 -1.93 10.73
C PHE A 13 -4.17 -3.26 9.98
N ILE A 14 -5.41 -3.73 9.82
CA ILE A 14 -5.73 -4.90 9.00
C ILE A 14 -5.32 -4.65 7.54
N MET A 15 -5.43 -3.42 7.06
CA MET A 15 -5.02 -3.08 5.70
C MET A 15 -3.52 -3.28 5.44
N GLU A 16 -2.65 -3.21 6.45
CA GLU A 16 -1.23 -3.60 6.26
C GLU A 16 -1.10 -5.08 5.91
N PHE A 17 -1.85 -5.94 6.61
CA PHE A 17 -1.91 -7.36 6.28
C PHE A 17 -2.51 -7.59 4.90
N MET A 18 -3.61 -6.89 4.57
CA MET A 18 -4.24 -7.02 3.25
C MET A 18 -3.34 -6.53 2.12
N ALA A 19 -2.61 -5.44 2.32
CA ALA A 19 -1.64 -4.95 1.35
C ALA A 19 -0.52 -5.97 1.14
N TRP A 20 0.08 -6.49 2.21
CA TRP A 20 1.07 -7.56 2.12
C TRP A 20 0.54 -8.80 1.39
N PHE A 21 -0.67 -9.25 1.74
CA PHE A 21 -1.30 -10.44 1.15
C PHE A 21 -1.55 -10.23 -0.35
N SER A 22 -2.20 -9.13 -0.70
CA SER A 22 -2.50 -8.79 -2.09
C SER A 22 -1.20 -8.60 -2.88
N HIS A 23 -0.21 -7.93 -2.32
CA HIS A 23 1.07 -7.73 -2.97
C HIS A 23 1.76 -9.07 -3.28
N LYS A 24 1.83 -9.98 -2.31
CA LYS A 24 2.51 -11.26 -2.46
C LYS A 24 1.76 -12.27 -3.34
N TYR A 25 0.46 -12.41 -3.15
CA TYR A 25 -0.31 -13.53 -3.74
C TYR A 25 -1.15 -13.11 -4.95
N ILE A 26 -1.53 -11.84 -5.05
CA ILE A 26 -2.37 -11.33 -6.13
C ILE A 26 -1.50 -10.59 -7.15
N MET A 27 -0.78 -9.57 -6.72
CA MET A 27 0.05 -8.69 -7.57
C MET A 27 1.27 -9.43 -8.10
N HIS A 28 2.00 -10.18 -7.26
CA HIS A 28 3.04 -11.12 -7.70
C HIS A 28 2.50 -12.48 -8.17
N GLY A 29 1.17 -12.64 -8.22
CA GLY A 29 0.50 -13.86 -8.66
C GLY A 29 -0.16 -13.69 -10.03
N PHE A 30 -1.48 -13.85 -10.06
CA PHE A 30 -2.27 -13.83 -11.30
C PHE A 30 -2.47 -12.42 -11.88
N LEU A 31 -2.31 -11.35 -11.08
CA LEU A 31 -2.36 -9.97 -11.55
C LEU A 31 -0.98 -9.34 -11.77
N TRP A 32 0.06 -10.17 -11.96
CA TRP A 32 1.40 -9.70 -12.31
C TRP A 32 1.42 -8.81 -13.54
N VAL A 33 0.55 -9.05 -14.53
CA VAL A 33 0.44 -8.19 -15.72
C VAL A 33 0.13 -6.72 -15.39
N LEU A 34 -0.50 -6.44 -14.23
CA LEU A 34 -0.75 -5.08 -13.75
C LEU A 34 0.39 -4.55 -12.88
N HIS A 35 1.19 -5.41 -12.25
CA HIS A 35 2.25 -5.00 -11.34
C HIS A 35 3.65 -4.99 -11.98
N GLN A 36 3.80 -5.62 -13.15
CA GLN A 36 5.09 -5.83 -13.80
C GLN A 36 5.78 -4.52 -14.20
N ASP A 37 5.02 -3.53 -14.70
CA ASP A 37 5.60 -2.24 -15.11
C ASP A 37 6.15 -1.44 -13.93
N HIS A 38 5.58 -1.65 -12.75
CA HIS A 38 6.06 -1.08 -11.52
C HIS A 38 7.44 -1.64 -11.12
N HIS A 39 7.69 -2.94 -11.33
CA HIS A 39 9.01 -3.55 -11.14
C HIS A 39 10.00 -3.20 -12.25
N ARG A 40 9.53 -3.23 -13.50
CA ARG A 40 10.32 -2.95 -14.68
C ARG A 40 9.53 -2.04 -15.59
N LYS A 41 9.83 -0.74 -15.52
CA LYS A 41 9.25 0.25 -16.43
C LYS A 41 9.55 -0.15 -17.87
N ASP A 42 8.51 -0.50 -18.60
CA ASP A 42 8.52 -0.87 -20.01
C ASP A 42 7.81 0.15 -20.90
N HIS A 43 7.42 1.30 -20.33
CA HIS A 43 6.68 2.37 -20.98
C HIS A 43 7.15 3.76 -20.51
N ASP A 44 6.85 4.79 -21.31
CA ASP A 44 7.20 6.19 -21.03
C ASP A 44 6.02 7.03 -20.45
N SER A 45 5.01 6.35 -19.91
CA SER A 45 3.88 7.00 -19.23
C SER A 45 4.19 7.36 -17.77
N TRP A 46 3.57 8.45 -17.30
CA TRP A 46 3.56 8.81 -15.87
C TRP A 46 2.71 7.84 -15.03
N PHE A 47 1.64 7.30 -15.62
CA PHE A 47 0.79 6.28 -15.01
C PHE A 47 1.37 4.89 -15.18
N GLU A 48 1.20 4.06 -14.17
CA GLU A 48 1.57 2.64 -14.18
C GLU A 48 0.29 1.80 -14.13
N ARG A 49 0.25 0.63 -14.78
CA ARG A 49 -0.90 -0.31 -14.66
C ARG A 49 -1.15 -0.69 -13.21
N ASN A 50 -0.11 -0.64 -12.38
CA ASN A 50 -0.17 -0.83 -10.95
C ASN A 50 -1.14 0.15 -10.25
N ASP A 51 -1.38 1.32 -10.84
CA ASP A 51 -2.32 2.31 -10.32
C ASP A 51 -3.77 1.76 -10.26
N ALA A 52 -4.07 0.71 -11.03
CA ALA A 52 -5.35 0.01 -10.96
C ALA A 52 -5.66 -0.55 -9.56
N PHE A 53 -4.65 -0.92 -8.77
CA PHE A 53 -4.86 -1.40 -7.40
C PHE A 53 -5.34 -0.28 -6.46
N PHE A 54 -4.89 0.97 -6.66
CA PHE A 54 -5.42 2.11 -5.91
C PHE A 54 -6.90 2.34 -6.23
N ILE A 55 -7.27 2.25 -7.51
CA ILE A 55 -8.68 2.38 -7.94
C ILE A 55 -9.53 1.27 -7.33
N PHE A 56 -9.05 0.03 -7.34
CA PHE A 56 -9.75 -1.11 -6.74
C PHE A 56 -10.08 -0.87 -5.25
N TYR A 57 -9.10 -0.47 -4.44
CA TYR A 57 -9.34 -0.19 -3.03
C TYR A 57 -10.16 1.09 -2.80
N ALA A 58 -10.06 2.08 -3.68
CA ALA A 58 -10.93 3.25 -3.63
C ALA A 58 -12.41 2.85 -3.83
N VAL A 59 -12.70 1.95 -4.77
CA VAL A 59 -14.06 1.43 -4.98
C VAL A 59 -14.57 0.67 -3.75
N ILE A 60 -13.75 -0.19 -3.15
CA ILE A 60 -14.11 -0.89 -1.90
C ILE A 60 -14.41 0.11 -0.78
N SER A 61 -13.52 1.09 -0.59
CA SER A 61 -13.68 2.16 0.40
C SER A 61 -14.99 2.92 0.20
N MET A 62 -15.27 3.36 -1.03
CA MET A 62 -16.52 4.04 -1.37
C MET A 62 -17.74 3.16 -1.13
N GLY A 63 -17.66 1.87 -1.45
CA GLY A 63 -18.74 0.90 -1.17
C GLY A 63 -19.10 0.82 0.31
N PHE A 64 -18.11 0.81 1.20
CA PHE A 64 -18.36 0.84 2.65
C PHE A 64 -18.98 2.16 3.13
N VAL A 65 -18.56 3.30 2.56
CA VAL A 65 -19.17 4.61 2.85
C VAL A 65 -20.62 4.65 2.36
N MET A 66 -20.91 4.15 1.16
CA MET A 66 -22.27 4.07 0.63
C MET A 66 -23.15 3.12 1.45
N ALA A 67 -22.61 1.97 1.88
CA ALA A 67 -23.33 1.04 2.74
C ALA A 67 -23.69 1.65 4.11
N TRP A 68 -22.85 2.54 4.63
CA TRP A 68 -23.17 3.32 5.83
C TRP A 68 -24.25 4.36 5.56
N ASP A 69 -24.13 5.12 4.47
CA ASP A 69 -25.07 6.16 4.08
C ASP A 69 -26.50 5.61 3.89
N HIS A 70 -26.62 4.42 3.28
CA HIS A 70 -27.90 3.73 3.08
C HIS A 70 -28.38 2.96 4.32
N GLY A 71 -27.63 2.98 5.43
CA GLY A 71 -27.99 2.31 6.68
C GLY A 71 -27.79 0.78 6.68
N TYR A 72 -27.18 0.19 5.64
CA TYR A 72 -26.91 -1.26 5.56
C TYR A 72 -25.82 -1.72 6.53
N PHE A 73 -24.86 -0.85 6.84
CA PHE A 73 -23.78 -1.19 7.76
C PHE A 73 -23.38 0.01 8.63
N SER A 74 -23.73 -0.07 9.92
CA SER A 74 -23.55 1.05 10.86
C SER A 74 -22.08 1.46 11.07
N PHE A 75 -21.12 0.58 10.82
CA PHE A 75 -19.68 0.86 10.91
C PHE A 75 -19.03 1.15 9.55
N GLY A 76 -19.81 1.19 8.46
CA GLY A 76 -19.29 1.33 7.10
C GLY A 76 -18.47 2.61 6.88
N LEU A 77 -18.85 3.72 7.52
CA LEU A 77 -18.05 4.96 7.44
C LEU A 77 -16.66 4.77 8.06
N ALA A 78 -16.57 4.19 9.25
CA ALA A 78 -15.28 3.97 9.91
C ALA A 78 -14.39 3.00 9.12
N VAL A 79 -14.97 1.93 8.58
CA VAL A 79 -14.25 0.95 7.73
C VAL A 79 -13.79 1.62 6.44
N GLY A 80 -14.67 2.31 5.71
CA GLY A 80 -14.33 3.03 4.49
C GLY A 80 -13.22 4.05 4.73
N LEU A 81 -13.34 4.88 5.77
CA LEU A 81 -12.29 5.83 6.14
C LEU A 81 -10.97 5.16 6.55
N GLY A 82 -11.01 4.00 7.22
CA GLY A 82 -9.83 3.23 7.57
C GLY A 82 -9.08 2.69 6.33
N ILE A 83 -9.82 2.17 5.35
CA ILE A 83 -9.27 1.73 4.05
C ILE A 83 -8.67 2.92 3.32
N PHE A 84 -9.40 4.04 3.21
CA PHE A 84 -8.92 5.26 2.58
C PHE A 84 -7.65 5.81 3.26
N ALA A 85 -7.64 5.90 4.59
CA ALA A 85 -6.49 6.41 5.34
C ALA A 85 -5.25 5.54 5.15
N TYR A 86 -5.42 4.21 5.12
CA TYR A 86 -4.32 3.32 4.79
C TYR A 86 -3.87 3.50 3.33
N GLY A 87 -4.80 3.56 2.37
CA GLY A 87 -4.48 3.78 0.95
C GLY A 87 -3.73 5.10 0.72
N LEU A 88 -4.13 6.19 1.38
CA LEU A 88 -3.43 7.47 1.37
C LEU A 88 -2.02 7.32 1.97
N THR A 89 -1.91 6.64 3.11
CA THR A 89 -0.62 6.37 3.76
C THR A 89 0.29 5.57 2.83
N TYR A 90 -0.23 4.53 2.19
CA TYR A 90 0.48 3.71 1.22
C TYR A 90 1.00 4.58 0.08
N PHE A 91 0.15 5.39 -0.55
CA PHE A 91 0.55 6.30 -1.62
C PHE A 91 1.64 7.31 -1.19
N LEU A 92 1.49 7.91 -0.01
CA LEU A 92 2.49 8.86 0.52
C LEU A 92 3.85 8.18 0.77
N VAL A 93 3.86 6.94 1.25
CA VAL A 93 5.12 6.24 1.55
C VAL A 93 5.70 5.60 0.29
N HIS A 94 4.89 4.89 -0.48
CA HIS A 94 5.29 4.15 -1.67
C HIS A 94 5.62 5.07 -2.85
N ASP A 95 4.62 5.79 -3.37
CA ASP A 95 4.73 6.54 -4.62
C ASP A 95 5.50 7.85 -4.44
N ILE A 96 5.22 8.55 -3.34
CA ILE A 96 5.88 9.83 -3.04
C ILE A 96 7.24 9.59 -2.40
N PHE A 97 7.29 8.98 -1.22
CA PHE A 97 8.54 8.90 -0.47
C PHE A 97 9.56 7.92 -1.09
N ILE A 98 9.16 6.72 -1.51
CA ILE A 98 10.10 5.72 -2.06
C ILE A 98 10.33 5.91 -3.56
N HIS A 99 9.28 5.87 -4.38
CA HIS A 99 9.40 5.94 -5.84
C HIS A 99 9.60 7.36 -6.37
N GLN A 100 9.36 8.38 -5.55
CA GLN A 100 9.59 9.78 -5.92
C GLN A 100 8.84 10.17 -7.21
N ARG A 101 7.63 9.61 -7.44
CA ARG A 101 6.71 10.06 -8.51
C ARG A 101 6.35 11.54 -8.36
N PHE A 102 6.38 12.00 -7.11
CA PHE A 102 6.38 13.40 -6.72
C PHE A 102 7.64 13.68 -5.88
N LYS A 103 8.30 14.82 -6.11
CA LYS A 103 9.57 15.18 -5.43
C LYS A 103 9.35 15.71 -4.00
N LEU A 104 8.56 15.02 -3.19
CA LEU A 104 8.31 15.33 -1.78
C LEU A 104 8.98 14.27 -0.88
N PHE A 105 9.31 14.65 0.35
CA PHE A 105 9.95 13.79 1.37
C PHE A 105 11.29 13.12 0.98
N ARG A 106 11.91 13.50 -0.14
CA ARG A 106 13.19 12.93 -0.63
C ARG A 106 14.33 12.94 0.38
N ASN A 107 14.34 13.95 1.26
CA ASN A 107 15.40 14.17 2.25
C ASN A 107 15.11 13.52 3.61
N ALA A 108 13.98 12.80 3.77
CA ALA A 108 13.66 12.13 5.02
C ALA A 108 14.69 11.03 5.32
N ASN A 109 15.39 11.17 6.45
CA ASN A 109 16.58 10.36 6.75
C ASN A 109 16.60 9.75 8.17
N ASN A 110 15.45 9.52 8.79
CA ASN A 110 15.40 8.81 10.05
C ASN A 110 15.56 7.28 9.84
N LYS A 111 15.83 6.55 10.94
CA LYS A 111 16.05 5.09 10.93
C LYS A 111 14.90 4.31 10.27
N TYR A 112 13.66 4.67 10.59
CA TYR A 112 12.46 4.04 10.01
C TYR A 112 12.36 4.28 8.50
N ALA A 113 12.52 5.52 8.06
CA ALA A 113 12.50 5.93 6.66
C ALA A 113 13.61 5.24 5.83
N ARG A 114 14.80 5.04 6.41
CA ARG A 114 15.89 4.27 5.76
C ARG A 114 15.55 2.79 5.67
N ALA A 115 15.01 2.18 6.72
CA ALA A 115 14.64 0.78 6.75
C ALA A 115 13.58 0.45 5.69
N ILE A 116 12.53 1.26 5.58
CA ILE A 116 11.46 1.07 4.58
C ILE A 116 12.00 1.19 3.16
N ARG A 117 12.76 2.26 2.84
CA ARG A 117 13.36 2.41 1.51
C ARG A 117 14.24 1.23 1.14
N ARG A 118 15.03 0.71 2.10
CA ARG A 118 15.91 -0.43 1.87
C ARG A 118 15.11 -1.71 1.62
N ALA A 119 14.10 -2.00 2.45
CA ALA A 119 13.24 -3.17 2.29
C ALA A 119 12.56 -3.16 0.91
N HIS A 120 11.99 -2.02 0.53
CA HIS A 120 11.33 -1.84 -0.77
C HIS A 120 12.31 -1.93 -1.95
N LYS A 121 13.51 -1.36 -1.82
CA LYS A 121 14.57 -1.52 -2.82
C LYS A 121 14.96 -2.99 -3.00
N MET A 122 15.05 -3.75 -1.92
CA MET A 122 15.36 -5.18 -1.99
C MET A 122 14.25 -5.98 -2.65
N HIS A 123 13.00 -5.61 -2.41
CA HIS A 123 11.85 -6.14 -3.11
C HIS A 123 11.96 -5.94 -4.64
N HIS A 124 12.18 -4.70 -5.09
CA HIS A 124 12.32 -4.37 -6.53
C HIS A 124 13.63 -4.82 -7.18
N LYS A 125 14.61 -5.30 -6.41
CA LYS A 125 15.84 -5.87 -6.98
C LYS A 125 15.52 -7.08 -7.86
N HIS A 126 14.45 -7.80 -7.57
CA HIS A 126 13.91 -8.85 -8.42
C HIS A 126 12.89 -8.25 -9.38
N LEU A 127 13.18 -8.31 -10.68
CA LEU A 127 12.35 -7.72 -11.74
C LEU A 127 11.21 -8.65 -12.21
N GLY A 128 11.23 -9.91 -11.78
CA GLY A 128 10.19 -10.88 -12.05
C GLY A 128 9.25 -11.06 -10.86
N LYS A 129 8.17 -11.81 -11.08
CA LYS A 129 7.21 -12.13 -10.03
C LYS A 129 7.76 -13.04 -8.93
N GLU A 130 8.75 -13.87 -9.28
CA GLU A 130 9.34 -14.87 -8.39
C GLU A 130 10.49 -14.29 -7.55
N HIS A 131 10.78 -14.94 -6.42
CA HIS A 131 11.91 -14.61 -5.52
C HIS A 131 11.89 -13.20 -4.89
N GLY A 132 10.80 -12.46 -5.03
CA GLY A 132 10.58 -11.22 -4.29
C GLY A 132 10.68 -11.46 -2.78
N GLU A 133 11.32 -10.54 -2.07
CA GLU A 133 11.27 -10.48 -0.61
C GLU A 133 10.55 -9.21 -0.18
N CYS A 134 9.99 -9.20 1.04
CA CYS A 134 9.45 -7.98 1.68
C CYS A 134 8.29 -7.31 0.94
N PHE A 135 7.12 -7.94 0.99
CA PHE A 135 5.89 -7.45 0.35
C PHE A 135 5.08 -6.46 1.21
N GLY A 136 5.46 -6.25 2.47
CA GLY A 136 4.79 -5.30 3.37
C GLY A 136 5.27 -3.87 3.13
N MET A 137 4.47 -2.89 3.54
CA MET A 137 4.71 -1.47 3.25
C MET A 137 5.23 -0.72 4.48
N LEU A 138 4.46 -0.75 5.57
CA LEU A 138 4.77 -0.03 6.81
C LEU A 138 5.50 -0.92 7.82
N VAL A 139 5.31 -2.23 7.72
CA VAL A 139 5.93 -3.24 8.60
C VAL A 139 6.88 -4.10 7.76
N VAL A 140 8.17 -3.86 7.95
CA VAL A 140 9.25 -4.55 7.22
C VAL A 140 10.10 -5.41 8.16
N PRO A 141 10.78 -6.46 7.66
CA PRO A 141 11.60 -7.33 8.50
C PRO A 141 12.66 -6.58 9.32
N TRP A 142 12.88 -7.02 10.57
CA TRP A 142 13.79 -6.36 11.52
C TRP A 142 15.23 -6.18 11.01
N LYS A 143 15.69 -7.05 10.10
CA LYS A 143 17.03 -6.96 9.48
C LYS A 143 17.29 -5.58 8.86
N TYR A 144 16.29 -4.96 8.25
CA TYR A 144 16.44 -3.64 7.63
C TYR A 144 16.57 -2.49 8.62
N PHE A 145 16.09 -2.66 9.85
CA PHE A 145 16.25 -1.67 10.91
C PHE A 145 17.65 -1.72 11.54
N LYS A 146 18.32 -2.88 11.56
CA LYS A 146 19.71 -2.98 12.04
C LYS A 146 20.70 -2.36 11.07
N GLU A 147 20.37 -2.42 9.79
CA GLU A 147 21.21 -1.95 8.69
C GLU A 147 20.85 -0.51 8.24
N ALA A 148 19.96 0.17 8.98
CA ALA A 148 19.46 1.52 8.71
C ALA A 148 20.20 2.59 9.51
#